data_AF-A0A2N3PM57-F1
#
_entry.id   AF-A0A2N3PM57-F1
#
_cell.length_a   1.000
_cell.length_b   1.000
_cell.length_c   1.000
_cell.angle_alpha   90.00
_cell.angle_beta   90.00
_cell.angle_gamma   90.00
#
_symmetry.space_group_name_H-M   'P 1'
#
loop_
_entity.id
_entity.type
_entity.pdbx_description
1 polymer ?
#
loop_
_entity_poly.entity_id
_entity_poly.type
_entity_poly.pdbx_seq_one_letter_code
_entity_poly.pdbx_strand_id
1 'polypeptide(L)'
;MEGSGVQIPETIIRDRLAADLSMLEPGLTLVATEFQLSNPDGAGGRIDVLARDEFKNFVIIEIKRSDAAARQALHEVIKYASILMRDQGIKPTHLRVIIVSTDWHELRKPFSEYLERPVCHTTGYKIRVDPTGKITHSERLKPLALAAPIEFSPTQMIYLYESPTVREYALPRAYDAMNAVGASDHVLIRCNYQGSNPQIIFPYGIYMVIATQPVIDDDDDDHFWGTAEDRLWQKFTKLEVPRDTAESGGRDCLAQMLQSGWRVEVAARSGRFEKSKGILTDDDLLDSLVNFDDASQFWMCAQATPRFDEQWTEFRRHLDAILAGNALWRGVAARLLDEIAARDPEAKISVNVYNLADTAQMLDGLVRNPMHSGHLIRFGSGH
;
A
#
# COMPACT_ATOMS: atom_id res chain seq x y z
N MET A 1 -46.69 5.12 -4.59
CA MET A 1 -46.86 3.70 -4.25
C MET A 1 -45.74 2.94 -4.94
N GLU A 2 -44.55 2.97 -4.35
CA GLU A 2 -43.44 2.12 -4.77
C GLU A 2 -43.80 0.69 -4.36
N GLY A 3 -43.85 -0.20 -5.35
CA GLY A 3 -44.19 -1.60 -5.12
C GLY A 3 -43.21 -2.22 -4.13
N SER A 4 -43.75 -2.76 -3.04
CA SER A 4 -43.04 -3.68 -2.17
C SER A 4 -42.51 -4.85 -3.02
N GLY A 5 -41.25 -4.76 -3.44
CA GLY A 5 -40.59 -5.79 -4.23
C GLY A 5 -40.60 -7.09 -3.44
N VAL A 6 -41.20 -8.14 -4.01
CA VAL A 6 -41.19 -9.47 -3.42
C VAL A 6 -39.73 -9.90 -3.27
N GLN A 7 -39.28 -9.99 -2.03
CA GLN A 7 -37.89 -10.34 -1.73
C GLN A 7 -37.72 -11.86 -1.83
N ILE A 8 -37.04 -12.31 -2.88
CA ILE A 8 -36.85 -13.75 -3.13
C ILE A 8 -35.87 -14.34 -2.11
N PRO A 9 -36.18 -15.49 -1.50
CA PRO A 9 -35.26 -16.19 -0.62
C PRO A 9 -33.97 -16.63 -1.33
N GLU A 10 -32.84 -16.55 -0.63
CA GLU A 10 -31.52 -16.99 -1.12
C GLU A 10 -31.52 -18.47 -1.52
N THR A 11 -32.27 -19.29 -0.78
CA THR A 11 -32.48 -20.72 -1.05
C THR A 11 -33.04 -20.97 -2.46
N ILE A 12 -34.00 -20.16 -2.91
CA ILE A 12 -34.56 -20.30 -4.27
C ILE A 12 -33.50 -19.96 -5.31
N ILE A 13 -32.73 -18.89 -5.10
CA ILE A 13 -31.66 -18.48 -6.02
C ILE A 13 -30.60 -19.58 -6.11
N ARG A 14 -30.20 -20.15 -4.98
CA ARG A 14 -29.27 -21.28 -4.90
C ARG A 14 -29.77 -22.49 -5.66
N ASP A 15 -31.00 -22.93 -5.40
CA ASP A 15 -31.53 -24.13 -6.03
C ASP A 15 -31.66 -23.95 -7.56
N ARG A 16 -32.00 -22.73 -8.01
CA ARG A 16 -32.02 -22.36 -9.42
C ARG A 16 -30.62 -22.32 -10.04
N LEU A 17 -29.64 -21.78 -9.32
CA LEU A 17 -28.25 -21.73 -9.77
C LEU A 17 -27.62 -23.13 -9.84
N ALA A 18 -27.85 -23.97 -8.84
CA ALA A 18 -27.35 -25.34 -8.80
C ALA A 18 -27.91 -26.21 -9.94
N ALA A 19 -29.12 -25.90 -10.43
CA ALA A 19 -29.70 -26.56 -11.60
C ALA A 19 -29.05 -26.15 -12.93
N ASP A 20 -28.40 -24.98 -12.99
CA ASP A 20 -27.71 -24.49 -14.18
C ASP A 20 -26.48 -23.62 -13.82
N LEU A 21 -25.38 -24.30 -13.47
CA LEU A 21 -24.12 -23.64 -13.14
C LEU A 21 -23.43 -23.01 -14.36
N SER A 22 -23.86 -23.34 -15.58
CA SER A 22 -23.30 -22.76 -16.81
C SER A 22 -23.54 -21.25 -16.89
N MET A 23 -24.51 -20.74 -16.13
CA MET A 23 -24.74 -19.32 -15.92
C MET A 23 -23.53 -18.61 -15.31
N LEU A 24 -22.64 -19.26 -14.56
CA LEU A 24 -21.42 -18.62 -14.05
C LEU A 24 -20.26 -18.86 -15.01
N GLU A 25 -19.97 -20.13 -15.25
CA GLU A 25 -18.86 -20.60 -16.08
C GLU A 25 -19.27 -21.93 -16.74
N PRO A 26 -18.92 -22.15 -18.02
CA PRO A 26 -19.15 -23.45 -18.66
C PRO A 26 -18.31 -24.54 -17.98
N GLY A 27 -18.82 -25.78 -17.99
CA GLY A 27 -18.07 -26.95 -17.49
C GLY A 27 -18.13 -27.18 -15.98
N LEU A 28 -18.80 -26.31 -15.20
CA LEU A 28 -19.08 -26.57 -13.79
C LEU A 28 -20.08 -27.72 -13.62
N THR A 29 -19.76 -28.65 -12.71
CA THR A 29 -20.58 -29.82 -12.38
C THR A 29 -20.94 -29.82 -10.90
N LEU A 30 -22.23 -29.94 -10.59
CA LEU A 30 -22.70 -29.94 -9.20
C LEU A 30 -22.18 -31.18 -8.45
N VAL A 31 -21.61 -30.96 -7.26
CA VAL A 31 -21.29 -32.03 -6.31
C VAL A 31 -22.39 -32.15 -5.26
N ALA A 32 -22.73 -31.04 -4.62
CA ALA A 32 -23.76 -30.97 -3.60
C ALA A 32 -24.27 -29.55 -3.42
N THR A 33 -25.52 -29.42 -2.97
CA THR A 33 -26.06 -28.18 -2.39
C THR A 33 -26.08 -28.33 -0.88
N GLU A 34 -25.99 -27.21 -0.15
CA GLU A 34 -26.02 -27.21 1.32
C GLU A 34 -25.01 -28.19 1.95
N PHE A 35 -23.79 -28.23 1.39
CA PHE A 35 -22.77 -29.20 1.81
C PHE A 35 -22.27 -28.90 3.23
N GLN A 36 -22.60 -29.78 4.16
CA GLN A 36 -22.25 -29.63 5.57
C GLN A 36 -20.76 -29.91 5.78
N LEU A 37 -20.06 -28.94 6.36
CA LEU A 37 -18.69 -29.08 6.82
C LEU A 37 -18.70 -29.41 8.31
N SER A 38 -18.10 -30.55 8.66
CA SER A 38 -17.77 -30.89 10.04
C SER A 38 -16.44 -30.25 10.41
N ASN A 39 -16.41 -29.48 11.50
CA ASN A 39 -15.18 -28.98 12.11
C ASN A 39 -15.10 -29.52 13.55
N PRO A 40 -14.09 -30.32 13.91
CA PRO A 40 -13.89 -30.81 15.28
C PRO A 40 -13.57 -29.69 16.30
N ASP A 41 -12.96 -28.59 15.85
CA ASP A 41 -12.35 -27.56 16.70
C ASP A 41 -13.17 -26.25 16.77
N GLY A 42 -14.40 -26.22 16.26
CA GLY A 42 -15.24 -25.01 16.32
C GLY A 42 -16.54 -25.05 15.51
N ALA A 43 -17.08 -23.87 15.20
CA ALA A 43 -18.31 -23.74 14.44
C ALA A 43 -18.14 -24.28 13.02
N GLY A 44 -18.90 -25.31 12.67
CA GLY A 44 -18.96 -25.88 11.33
C GLY A 44 -19.47 -24.89 10.28
N GLY A 45 -19.90 -25.42 9.14
CA GLY A 45 -20.32 -24.60 8.02
C GLY A 45 -21.24 -25.33 7.07
N ARG A 46 -21.90 -24.57 6.20
CA ARG A 46 -22.68 -25.13 5.12
C ARG A 46 -22.35 -24.34 3.87
N ILE A 47 -21.71 -25.00 2.92
CA ILE A 47 -21.44 -24.41 1.60
C ILE A 47 -22.76 -24.41 0.83
N ASP A 48 -23.17 -23.26 0.28
CA ASP A 48 -24.39 -23.17 -0.52
C ASP A 48 -24.38 -24.13 -1.69
N VAL A 49 -23.35 -24.05 -2.53
CA VAL A 49 -23.13 -24.99 -3.63
C VAL A 49 -21.67 -25.40 -3.70
N LEU A 50 -21.42 -26.71 -3.64
CA LEU A 50 -20.12 -27.31 -3.93
C LEU A 50 -20.18 -27.91 -5.33
N ALA A 51 -19.21 -27.56 -6.17
CA ALA A 51 -19.11 -28.01 -7.55
C ALA A 51 -17.68 -28.49 -7.89
N ARG A 52 -17.51 -29.02 -9.10
CA ARG A 52 -16.22 -29.26 -9.74
C ARG A 52 -16.14 -28.58 -11.09
N ASP A 53 -14.98 -27.99 -11.38
CA ASP A 53 -14.70 -27.46 -12.72
C ASP A 53 -14.20 -28.55 -13.69
N GLU A 54 -13.93 -28.16 -14.94
CA GLU A 54 -13.45 -29.06 -15.99
C GLU A 54 -12.09 -29.70 -15.66
N PHE A 55 -11.28 -29.03 -14.84
CA PHE A 55 -9.97 -29.50 -14.36
C PHE A 55 -10.07 -30.33 -13.07
N LYS A 56 -11.29 -30.64 -12.61
CA LYS A 56 -11.59 -31.41 -11.39
C LYS A 56 -11.20 -30.71 -10.08
N ASN A 57 -10.98 -29.40 -10.11
CA ASN A 57 -10.84 -28.62 -8.89
C ASN A 57 -12.19 -28.52 -8.18
N PHE A 58 -12.16 -28.50 -6.85
CA PHE A 58 -13.35 -28.18 -6.07
C PHE A 58 -13.67 -26.69 -6.19
N VAL A 59 -14.95 -26.36 -6.30
CA VAL A 59 -15.43 -24.98 -6.42
C VAL A 59 -16.48 -24.74 -5.35
N ILE A 60 -16.15 -23.88 -4.38
CA ILE A 60 -17.10 -23.36 -3.39
C ILE A 60 -17.84 -22.20 -4.05
N ILE A 61 -19.16 -22.26 -4.09
CA ILE A 61 -19.99 -21.17 -4.61
C ILE A 61 -20.87 -20.67 -3.48
N GLU A 62 -20.69 -19.41 -3.09
CA GLU A 62 -21.42 -18.75 -2.00
C GLU A 62 -22.33 -17.67 -2.59
N ILE A 63 -23.61 -17.65 -2.21
CA ILE A 63 -24.61 -16.77 -2.82
C ILE A 63 -25.09 -15.76 -1.80
N LYS A 64 -25.11 -14.47 -2.14
CA LYS A 64 -25.66 -13.41 -1.28
C LYS A 64 -26.69 -12.56 -1.98
N ARG A 65 -27.82 -12.32 -1.33
CA ARG A 65 -28.94 -11.54 -1.89
C ARG A 65 -29.08 -10.08 -1.41
N SER A 66 -28.20 -9.59 -0.53
CA SER A 66 -28.30 -8.24 0.03
C SER A 66 -26.96 -7.74 0.55
N ASP A 67 -26.80 -6.42 0.66
CA ASP A 67 -25.63 -5.75 1.23
C ASP A 67 -25.23 -6.28 2.61
N ALA A 68 -26.20 -6.41 3.54
CA ALA A 68 -25.95 -6.94 4.88
C ALA A 68 -25.38 -8.38 4.86
N ALA A 69 -25.88 -9.22 3.95
CA ALA A 69 -25.42 -10.59 3.80
C ALA A 69 -24.07 -10.66 3.04
N ALA A 70 -23.84 -9.74 2.10
CA ALA A 70 -22.62 -9.64 1.32
C ALA A 70 -21.38 -9.37 2.20
N ARG A 71 -21.53 -8.58 3.28
CA ARG A 71 -20.47 -8.35 4.28
C ARG A 71 -19.92 -9.63 4.92
N GLN A 72 -20.73 -10.68 5.05
CA GLN A 72 -20.33 -11.94 5.69
C GLN A 72 -19.71 -12.95 4.71
N ALA A 73 -19.91 -12.75 3.40
CA ALA A 73 -19.53 -13.71 2.36
C ALA A 73 -18.05 -14.09 2.41
N LEU A 74 -17.16 -13.10 2.57
CA LEU A 74 -15.71 -13.33 2.62
C LEU A 74 -15.32 -14.20 3.82
N HIS A 75 -15.90 -13.92 4.99
CA HIS A 75 -15.62 -14.72 6.19
C HIS A 75 -16.09 -16.16 6.03
N GLU A 76 -17.25 -16.37 5.40
CA GLU A 76 -17.79 -17.71 5.15
C GLU A 76 -16.93 -18.49 4.16
N VAL A 77 -16.56 -17.91 3.02
CA VAL A 77 -15.72 -18.61 2.04
C VAL A 77 -14.30 -18.86 2.56
N ILE A 78 -13.71 -17.95 3.35
CA ILE A 78 -12.41 -18.17 4.00
C ILE A 78 -12.52 -19.35 4.99
N LYS A 79 -13.59 -19.39 5.79
CA LYS A 79 -13.85 -20.52 6.71
C LYS A 79 -13.99 -21.84 5.95
N TYR A 80 -14.81 -21.86 4.90
CA TYR A 80 -15.06 -23.08 4.12
C TYR A 80 -13.80 -23.57 3.39
N ALA A 81 -13.06 -22.65 2.77
CA ALA A 81 -11.81 -22.98 2.11
C ALA A 81 -10.77 -23.51 3.12
N SER A 82 -10.69 -22.89 4.30
CA SER A 82 -9.78 -23.33 5.36
C SER A 82 -10.09 -24.75 5.84
N ILE A 83 -11.36 -25.09 6.09
CA ILE A 83 -11.77 -26.45 6.49
C ILE A 83 -11.42 -27.46 5.39
N LEU A 84 -11.77 -27.17 4.12
CA LEU A 84 -11.45 -28.06 3.01
C LEU A 84 -9.93 -28.25 2.82
N MET A 85 -9.14 -27.20 3.02
CA MET A 85 -7.70 -27.27 2.84
C MET A 85 -6.96 -27.94 4.01
N ARG A 86 -7.30 -27.54 5.25
CA ARG A 86 -6.58 -27.95 6.45
C ARG A 86 -7.07 -29.28 6.99
N ASP A 87 -8.39 -29.50 7.02
CA ASP A 87 -8.98 -30.67 7.66
C ASP A 87 -9.19 -31.80 6.66
N GLN A 88 -9.48 -31.47 5.39
CA GLN A 88 -9.71 -32.45 4.32
C GLN A 88 -8.53 -32.59 3.35
N GLY A 89 -7.44 -31.84 3.57
CA GLY A 89 -6.18 -31.98 2.83
C GLY A 89 -6.25 -31.53 1.36
N ILE A 90 -7.24 -30.75 0.96
CA ILE A 90 -7.36 -30.24 -0.40
C ILE A 90 -6.27 -29.17 -0.61
N LYS A 91 -5.45 -29.32 -1.65
CA LYS A 91 -4.42 -28.31 -1.97
C LYS A 91 -5.10 -27.01 -2.42
N PRO A 92 -4.59 -25.83 -2.05
CA PRO A 92 -5.16 -24.55 -2.51
C PRO A 92 -5.18 -24.42 -4.05
N THR A 93 -4.26 -25.08 -4.75
CA THR A 93 -4.25 -25.13 -6.22
C THR A 93 -5.38 -25.97 -6.84
N HIS A 94 -6.06 -26.78 -6.04
CA HIS A 94 -7.18 -27.63 -6.44
C HIS A 94 -8.52 -27.14 -5.87
N LEU A 95 -8.54 -25.93 -5.32
CA LEU A 95 -9.70 -25.30 -4.73
C LEU A 95 -9.92 -23.92 -5.33
N ARG A 96 -11.17 -23.61 -5.66
CA ARG A 96 -11.61 -22.31 -6.15
C ARG A 96 -12.82 -21.83 -5.36
N VAL A 97 -12.99 -20.52 -5.28
CA VAL A 97 -14.16 -19.87 -4.69
C VAL A 97 -14.84 -19.00 -5.74
N ILE A 98 -16.16 -19.06 -5.80
CA ILE A 98 -16.99 -18.14 -6.56
C ILE A 98 -17.96 -17.47 -5.59
N ILE A 99 -17.89 -16.16 -5.46
CA ILE A 99 -18.88 -15.38 -4.71
C ILE A 99 -19.89 -14.83 -5.70
N VAL A 100 -21.17 -15.14 -5.50
CA VAL A 100 -22.26 -14.73 -6.37
C VAL A 100 -23.16 -13.78 -5.61
N SER A 101 -23.38 -12.58 -6.13
CA SER A 101 -24.32 -11.65 -5.49
C SER A 101 -25.16 -10.84 -6.46
N THR A 102 -26.36 -10.48 -6.02
CA THR A 102 -27.20 -9.50 -6.72
C THR A 102 -26.74 -8.07 -6.46
N ASP A 103 -26.09 -7.83 -5.31
CA ASP A 103 -25.53 -6.54 -4.92
C ASP A 103 -24.07 -6.64 -4.49
N TRP A 104 -23.28 -5.66 -4.89
CA TRP A 104 -21.86 -5.60 -4.62
C TRP A 104 -21.46 -4.29 -3.94
N HIS A 105 -22.40 -3.41 -3.60
CA HIS A 105 -22.11 -2.09 -3.07
C HIS A 105 -21.14 -2.14 -1.88
N GLU A 106 -21.41 -3.00 -0.90
CA GLU A 106 -20.57 -3.12 0.30
C GLU A 106 -19.50 -4.21 0.23
N LEU A 107 -19.64 -5.16 -0.68
CA LEU A 107 -18.69 -6.28 -0.82
C LEU A 107 -17.57 -5.99 -1.83
N ARG A 108 -17.79 -5.10 -2.81
CA ARG A 108 -16.83 -4.90 -3.90
C ARG A 108 -15.47 -4.42 -3.43
N LYS A 109 -15.41 -3.47 -2.48
CA LYS A 109 -14.13 -2.98 -1.95
C LYS A 109 -13.41 -4.06 -1.12
N PRO A 110 -14.03 -4.67 -0.08
CA PRO A 110 -13.41 -5.80 0.64
C PRO A 110 -13.00 -6.97 -0.24
N PHE A 111 -13.79 -7.28 -1.27
CA PHE A 111 -13.46 -8.32 -2.26
C PHE A 111 -12.22 -7.96 -3.07
N SER A 112 -12.09 -6.70 -3.49
CA SER A 112 -10.91 -6.24 -4.23
C SER A 112 -9.66 -6.32 -3.36
N GLU A 113 -9.75 -5.93 -2.08
CA GLU A 113 -8.65 -6.04 -1.11
C GLU A 113 -8.24 -7.51 -0.88
N TYR A 114 -9.22 -8.40 -0.73
CA TYR A 114 -8.97 -9.83 -0.56
C TYR A 114 -8.23 -10.46 -1.75
N LEU A 115 -8.47 -9.97 -2.97
CA LEU A 115 -7.80 -10.48 -4.17
C LEU A 115 -6.31 -10.15 -4.27
N GLU A 116 -5.79 -9.22 -3.45
CA GLU A 116 -4.34 -8.98 -3.34
C GLU A 116 -3.62 -10.20 -2.73
N ARG A 117 -4.26 -10.88 -1.76
CA ARG A 117 -3.71 -12.06 -1.08
C ARG A 117 -4.79 -13.11 -0.78
N PRO A 118 -5.35 -13.77 -1.80
CA PRO A 118 -6.45 -14.71 -1.61
C PRO A 118 -5.95 -16.07 -1.10
N VAL A 119 -6.77 -16.76 -0.30
CA VAL A 119 -6.44 -18.10 0.23
C VAL A 119 -6.34 -19.15 -0.88
N CYS A 120 -7.20 -19.01 -1.89
CA CYS A 120 -7.20 -19.79 -3.13
C CYS A 120 -7.80 -18.96 -4.27
N HIS A 121 -7.72 -19.45 -5.50
CA HIS A 121 -8.24 -18.72 -6.65
C HIS A 121 -9.72 -18.36 -6.46
N THR A 122 -10.04 -17.07 -6.51
CA THR A 122 -11.37 -16.57 -6.17
C THR A 122 -11.90 -15.64 -7.26
N THR A 123 -13.16 -15.82 -7.64
CA THR A 123 -13.86 -14.96 -8.59
C THR A 123 -15.17 -14.45 -8.01
N GLY A 124 -15.65 -13.31 -8.53
CA GLY A 124 -16.92 -12.71 -8.15
C GLY A 124 -17.85 -12.62 -9.35
N TYR A 125 -19.14 -12.86 -9.13
CA TYR A 125 -20.20 -12.70 -10.14
C TYR A 125 -21.31 -11.80 -9.63
N LYS A 126 -21.70 -10.83 -10.45
CA LYS A 126 -22.95 -10.09 -10.27
C LYS A 126 -24.05 -10.78 -11.08
N ILE A 127 -25.14 -11.14 -10.42
CA ILE A 127 -26.30 -11.76 -11.07
C ILE A 127 -27.53 -10.86 -11.03
N ARG A 128 -28.41 -11.01 -12.03
CA ARG A 128 -29.78 -10.47 -11.99
C ARG A 128 -30.75 -11.62 -11.90
N VAL A 129 -31.71 -11.50 -10.99
CA VAL A 129 -32.76 -12.50 -10.76
C VAL A 129 -34.12 -11.91 -11.11
N ASP A 130 -34.97 -12.70 -11.76
CA ASP A 130 -36.36 -12.34 -12.00
C ASP A 130 -37.25 -12.60 -10.77
N PRO A 131 -38.53 -12.20 -10.76
CA PRO A 131 -39.46 -12.45 -9.65
C PRO A 131 -39.67 -13.93 -9.27
N THR A 132 -39.22 -14.89 -10.09
CA THR A 132 -39.31 -16.34 -9.85
C THR A 132 -38.03 -16.92 -9.26
N GLY A 133 -36.99 -16.10 -9.09
CA GLY A 133 -35.67 -16.48 -8.61
C GLY A 133 -34.77 -17.05 -9.69
N LYS A 134 -35.20 -17.01 -10.96
CA LYS A 134 -34.38 -17.46 -12.08
C LYS A 134 -33.33 -16.41 -12.38
N ILE A 135 -32.09 -16.85 -12.54
CA ILE A 135 -30.99 -16.01 -12.97
C ILE A 135 -31.20 -15.69 -14.46
N THR A 136 -31.32 -14.41 -14.77
CA THR A 136 -31.52 -13.91 -16.15
C THR A 136 -30.24 -13.38 -16.76
N HIS A 137 -29.30 -12.97 -15.92
CA HIS A 137 -28.01 -12.46 -16.35
C HIS A 137 -26.97 -12.68 -15.26
N SER A 138 -25.73 -12.88 -15.69
CA SER A 138 -24.55 -13.04 -14.86
C SER A 138 -23.38 -12.33 -15.54
N GLU A 139 -22.60 -11.63 -14.74
CA GLU A 139 -21.41 -10.93 -15.20
C GLU A 139 -20.28 -11.15 -14.20
N ARG A 140 -19.10 -11.51 -14.70
CA ARG A 140 -17.91 -11.59 -13.86
C ARG A 140 -17.54 -10.19 -13.37
N LEU A 141 -17.44 -10.03 -12.05
CA LEU A 141 -17.11 -8.77 -11.43
C LEU A 141 -15.66 -8.39 -11.73
N LYS A 142 -15.46 -7.18 -12.22
CA LYS A 142 -14.14 -6.55 -12.29
C LYS A 142 -13.81 -5.92 -10.92
N PRO A 143 -12.70 -6.34 -10.27
CA PRO A 143 -12.23 -5.73 -9.03
C PRO A 143 -12.02 -4.22 -9.20
N LEU A 144 -12.05 -3.49 -8.09
CA LEU A 144 -11.65 -2.09 -8.09
C LEU A 144 -10.13 -2.02 -8.18
N ALA A 145 -9.62 -1.06 -8.97
CA ALA A 145 -8.24 -0.63 -8.82
C ALA A 145 -8.13 0.06 -7.45
N LEU A 146 -7.42 -0.57 -6.52
CA LEU A 146 -7.19 -0.01 -5.20
C LEU A 146 -5.98 0.92 -5.28
N ALA A 147 -6.11 2.10 -4.68
CA ALA A 147 -4.96 2.98 -4.53
C ALA A 147 -4.02 2.36 -3.49
N ALA A 148 -2.74 2.24 -3.84
CA ALA A 148 -1.70 1.85 -2.88
C ALA A 148 -1.73 2.79 -1.66
N PRO A 149 -1.31 2.34 -0.46
CA PRO A 149 -1.07 3.23 0.68
C PRO A 149 -0.21 4.45 0.29
N ILE A 150 -0.38 5.56 1.01
CA ILE A 150 0.47 6.73 0.77
C ILE A 150 1.85 6.45 1.35
N GLU A 151 2.85 6.49 0.49
CA GLU A 151 4.26 6.60 0.87
C GLU A 151 4.76 8.00 0.49
N PHE A 152 5.68 8.59 1.26
CA PHE A 152 6.27 9.86 0.86
C PHE A 152 7.37 9.63 -0.17
N SER A 153 7.42 10.48 -1.20
CA SER A 153 8.57 10.48 -2.10
C SER A 153 9.86 10.79 -1.32
N PRO A 154 10.97 10.09 -1.61
CA PRO A 154 12.29 10.45 -1.10
C PRO A 154 12.73 11.83 -1.61
N THR A 155 12.20 12.27 -2.75
CA THR A 155 12.57 13.52 -3.42
C THR A 155 11.63 14.64 -3.01
N GLN A 156 12.15 15.62 -2.28
CA GLN A 156 11.39 16.74 -1.73
C GLN A 156 12.08 18.06 -2.07
N MET A 157 11.44 19.19 -1.76
CA MET A 157 12.02 20.50 -2.07
C MET A 157 11.65 21.52 -1.01
N ILE A 158 12.57 22.43 -0.71
CA ILE A 158 12.31 23.59 0.11
C ILE A 158 12.52 24.87 -0.69
N TYR A 159 11.54 25.77 -0.64
CA TYR A 159 11.72 27.15 -1.04
C TYR A 159 12.05 27.99 0.17
N LEU A 160 13.05 28.85 0.03
CA LEU A 160 13.61 29.66 1.10
C LEU A 160 13.37 31.15 0.81
N TYR A 161 13.18 31.91 1.89
CA TYR A 161 12.77 33.30 1.85
C TYR A 161 13.48 34.13 2.92
N GLU A 162 13.85 35.36 2.57
CA GLU A 162 14.31 36.38 3.53
C GLU A 162 13.15 36.97 4.33
N SER A 163 11.98 37.03 3.70
CA SER A 163 10.79 37.71 4.24
C SER A 163 9.65 36.73 4.52
N PRO A 164 9.04 36.77 5.71
CA PRO A 164 7.89 35.92 6.02
C PRO A 164 6.67 36.35 5.20
N THR A 165 6.55 37.63 4.85
CA THR A 165 5.45 38.14 4.02
C THR A 165 5.49 37.58 2.60
N VAL A 166 6.69 37.45 2.02
CA VAL A 166 6.86 36.86 0.68
C VAL A 166 6.55 35.37 0.73
N ARG A 167 6.99 34.66 1.77
CA ARG A 167 6.61 33.26 2.00
C ARG A 167 5.09 33.08 2.07
N GLU A 168 4.39 33.88 2.87
CA GLU A 168 2.91 33.77 2.97
C GLU A 168 2.20 34.08 1.65
N TYR A 169 2.75 34.99 0.84
CA TYR A 169 2.24 35.24 -0.51
C TYR A 169 2.50 34.06 -1.47
N ALA A 170 3.62 33.35 -1.31
CA ALA A 170 4.00 32.22 -2.14
C ALA A 170 3.25 30.92 -1.78
N LEU A 171 2.87 30.73 -0.52
CA LEU A 171 2.25 29.49 -0.03
C LEU A 171 0.99 29.02 -0.78
N PRO A 172 -0.04 29.86 -1.01
CA PRO A 172 -1.19 29.45 -1.81
C PRO A 172 -0.81 29.17 -3.28
N ARG A 173 0.19 29.88 -3.82
CA ARG A 173 0.68 29.64 -5.19
C ARG A 173 1.41 28.33 -5.31
N ALA A 174 2.20 27.95 -4.29
CA ALA A 174 2.81 26.64 -4.21
C ALA A 174 1.73 25.56 -4.23
N TYR A 175 0.69 25.70 -3.39
CA TYR A 175 -0.43 24.75 -3.35
C TYR A 175 -1.12 24.58 -4.71
N ASP A 176 -1.46 25.70 -5.36
CA ASP A 176 -2.12 25.67 -6.67
C ASP A 176 -1.21 25.07 -7.75
N ALA A 177 0.07 25.44 -7.77
CA ALA A 177 1.03 24.96 -8.75
C ALA A 177 1.29 23.45 -8.60
N MET A 178 1.35 22.94 -7.37
CA MET A 178 1.49 21.51 -7.05
C MET A 178 0.32 20.69 -7.60
N ASN A 179 -0.91 21.17 -7.40
CA ASN A 179 -2.09 20.53 -7.95
C ASN A 179 -2.09 20.58 -9.49
N ALA A 180 -1.65 21.70 -10.10
CA ALA A 180 -1.62 21.87 -11.54
C ALA A 180 -0.65 20.91 -12.26
N VAL A 181 0.45 20.51 -11.60
CA VAL A 181 1.42 19.54 -12.19
C VAL A 181 1.05 18.08 -11.95
N GLY A 182 -0.06 17.80 -11.26
CA GLY A 182 -0.55 16.46 -10.98
C GLY A 182 -0.05 15.84 -9.67
N ALA A 183 0.65 16.60 -8.82
CA ALA A 183 0.99 16.17 -7.47
C ALA A 183 -0.26 16.27 -6.56
N SER A 184 -1.22 15.36 -6.75
CA SER A 184 -2.54 15.40 -6.10
C SER A 184 -2.49 15.11 -4.61
N ASP A 185 -1.55 14.28 -4.16
CA ASP A 185 -1.29 13.97 -2.76
C ASP A 185 0.00 14.66 -2.32
N HIS A 186 -0.13 15.82 -1.67
CA HIS A 186 1.02 16.59 -1.19
C HIS A 186 0.72 17.31 0.13
N VAL A 187 1.79 17.75 0.78
CA VAL A 187 1.77 18.50 2.03
C VAL A 187 2.71 19.69 1.88
N LEU A 188 2.26 20.86 2.31
CA LEU A 188 3.10 22.04 2.45
C LEU A 188 3.36 22.30 3.92
N ILE A 189 4.63 22.43 4.27
CA ILE A 189 5.10 22.66 5.63
C ILE A 189 5.71 24.06 5.66
N ARG A 190 5.24 24.90 6.57
CA ARG A 190 5.80 26.21 6.84
C ARG A 190 6.97 26.05 7.80
N CYS A 191 8.12 26.58 7.41
CA CYS A 191 9.35 26.54 8.20
C CYS A 191 9.73 27.96 8.68
N ASN A 192 10.11 28.08 9.96
CA ASN A 192 10.62 29.29 10.59
C ASN A 192 11.90 28.98 11.36
N TYR A 193 13.01 29.63 11.02
CA TYR A 193 14.22 29.57 11.81
C TYR A 193 14.05 30.41 13.09
N GLN A 194 14.28 29.80 14.24
CA GLN A 194 14.19 30.47 15.56
C GLN A 194 15.52 30.43 16.32
N GLY A 195 16.58 29.89 15.72
CA GLY A 195 17.91 29.88 16.31
C GLY A 195 18.65 31.20 16.16
N SER A 196 19.93 31.20 16.54
CA SER A 196 20.79 32.39 16.58
C SER A 196 21.97 32.33 15.61
N ASN A 197 21.99 31.38 14.66
CA ASN A 197 23.09 31.26 13.70
C ASN A 197 23.02 32.42 12.67
N PRO A 198 24.01 33.33 12.66
CA PRO A 198 24.01 34.47 11.75
C PRO A 198 24.23 34.10 10.28
N GLN A 199 24.60 32.85 9.98
CA GLN A 199 24.77 32.37 8.60
C GLN A 199 23.44 32.04 7.91
N ILE A 200 22.34 31.94 8.66
CA ILE A 200 21.02 31.66 8.07
C ILE A 200 20.41 32.99 7.62
N ILE A 201 20.62 33.28 6.33
CA ILE A 201 20.14 34.51 5.68
C ILE A 201 18.70 34.39 5.14
N PHE A 202 18.19 33.16 4.99
CA PHE A 202 16.81 32.88 4.60
C PHE A 202 16.07 32.16 5.74
N PRO A 203 15.58 32.87 6.77
CA PRO A 203 15.02 32.25 7.98
C PRO A 203 13.59 31.73 7.82
N TYR A 204 13.01 31.77 6.62
CA TYR A 204 11.65 31.31 6.36
C TYR A 204 11.64 30.33 5.18
N GLY A 205 10.78 29.31 5.23
CA GLY A 205 10.69 28.33 4.16
C GLY A 205 9.29 27.75 3.94
N ILE A 206 9.08 27.23 2.74
CA ILE A 206 7.97 26.33 2.37
C ILE A 206 8.62 25.01 1.97
N TYR A 207 8.44 24.00 2.81
CA TYR A 207 8.92 22.66 2.57
C TYR A 207 7.80 21.85 1.94
N MET A 208 8.05 21.29 0.77
CA MET A 208 7.06 20.64 -0.08
C MET A 208 7.31 19.14 -0.12
N VAL A 209 6.29 18.38 0.28
CA VAL A 209 6.30 16.93 0.35
C VAL A 209 5.27 16.40 -0.62
N ILE A 210 5.63 15.43 -1.44
CA ILE A 210 4.71 14.70 -2.31
C ILE A 210 4.64 13.24 -1.93
N ALA A 211 3.50 12.61 -2.15
CA ALA A 211 3.40 11.16 -2.10
C ALA A 211 4.11 10.54 -3.32
N THR A 212 4.68 9.35 -3.14
CA THR A 212 5.11 8.49 -4.23
C THR A 212 3.89 8.21 -5.12
N GLN A 213 4.02 8.51 -6.41
CA GLN A 213 2.97 8.22 -7.37
C GLN A 213 3.21 6.82 -7.94
N PRO A 214 2.16 5.99 -8.12
CA PRO A 214 2.30 4.72 -8.80
C PRO A 214 2.86 4.97 -10.20
N VAL A 215 3.71 4.06 -10.69
CA VAL A 215 4.19 4.11 -12.07
C VAL A 215 2.98 3.93 -12.98
N ILE A 216 2.53 5.02 -13.59
CA ILE A 216 1.57 4.96 -14.69
C ILE A 216 2.39 4.65 -15.94
N ASP A 217 2.28 3.41 -16.42
CA ASP A 217 2.64 3.01 -17.79
C ASP A 217 1.65 3.70 -18.75
N ASP A 218 1.77 5.02 -18.89
CA ASP A 218 1.19 5.72 -20.03
C ASP A 218 2.34 6.04 -20.98
N ASP A 219 2.34 5.30 -22.10
CA ASP A 219 2.99 5.61 -23.36
C ASP A 219 2.72 7.08 -23.75
N ASP A 220 3.79 7.78 -24.14
CA ASP A 220 3.79 8.83 -25.18
C ASP A 220 5.15 9.55 -25.31
N ASP A 221 6.13 9.24 -24.46
CA ASP A 221 7.51 9.76 -24.62
C ASP A 221 8.52 8.61 -24.61
N ASP A 222 8.64 7.95 -25.77
CA ASP A 222 9.60 6.88 -26.11
C ASP A 222 11.07 7.25 -25.82
N HIS A 223 11.36 8.48 -25.38
CA HIS A 223 12.70 9.00 -25.16
C HIS A 223 12.99 9.34 -23.69
N PHE A 224 12.04 9.12 -22.77
CA PHE A 224 12.24 9.36 -21.34
C PHE A 224 12.63 8.09 -20.56
N TRP A 225 13.91 7.94 -20.23
CA TRP A 225 14.47 6.81 -19.46
C TRP A 225 14.30 6.95 -17.93
N GLY A 226 13.21 7.54 -17.44
CA GLY A 226 13.00 7.79 -16.00
C GLY A 226 11.67 7.26 -15.46
N THR A 227 11.58 7.21 -14.14
CA THR A 227 10.37 6.79 -13.41
C THR A 227 9.26 7.85 -13.46
N ALA A 228 8.04 7.49 -13.04
CA ALA A 228 6.96 8.47 -12.86
C ALA A 228 7.34 9.58 -11.85
N GLU A 229 8.15 9.24 -10.85
CA GLU A 229 8.72 10.19 -9.89
C GLU A 229 9.67 11.18 -10.57
N ASP A 230 10.54 10.72 -11.46
CA ASP A 230 11.45 11.60 -12.22
C ASP A 230 10.68 12.58 -13.12
N ARG A 231 9.57 12.14 -13.74
CA ARG A 231 8.69 13.03 -14.53
C ARG A 231 8.05 14.11 -13.66
N LEU A 232 7.56 13.73 -12.48
CA LEU A 232 6.99 14.70 -11.53
C LEU A 232 8.05 15.66 -11.05
N TRP A 233 9.25 15.17 -10.73
CA TRP A 233 10.38 16.01 -10.33
C TRP A 233 10.78 17.03 -11.40
N GLN A 234 10.77 16.66 -12.67
CA GLN A 234 11.01 17.61 -13.76
C GLN A 234 9.94 18.70 -13.86
N LYS A 235 8.68 18.37 -13.60
CA LYS A 235 7.61 19.39 -13.51
C LYS A 235 7.80 20.26 -12.26
N PHE A 236 8.25 19.65 -11.17
CA PHE A 236 8.48 20.29 -9.88
C PHE A 236 9.56 21.37 -9.92
N THR A 237 10.69 21.07 -10.56
CA THR A 237 11.79 22.03 -10.74
C THR A 237 11.41 23.24 -11.60
N LYS A 238 10.34 23.12 -12.40
CA LYS A 238 9.81 24.16 -13.28
C LYS A 238 8.62 24.93 -12.68
N LEU A 239 8.26 24.68 -11.42
CA LEU A 239 7.17 25.41 -10.77
C LEU A 239 7.49 26.91 -10.67
N GLU A 240 6.59 27.73 -11.21
CA GLU A 240 6.67 29.20 -11.15
C GLU A 240 6.06 29.74 -9.85
N VAL A 241 6.74 29.49 -8.74
CA VAL A 241 6.36 29.98 -7.41
C VAL A 241 7.38 31.02 -6.95
N PRO A 242 6.95 32.21 -6.48
CA PRO A 242 7.86 33.22 -5.93
C PRO A 242 8.72 32.62 -4.82
N ARG A 243 10.03 32.86 -4.88
CA ARG A 243 11.04 32.36 -3.93
C ARG A 243 12.34 33.15 -4.09
N ASP A 244 13.12 33.26 -3.01
CA ASP A 244 14.45 33.87 -3.07
C ASP A 244 15.48 32.83 -3.50
N THR A 245 15.37 31.61 -2.97
CA THR A 245 16.13 30.44 -3.44
C THR A 245 15.35 29.14 -3.23
N ALA A 246 15.85 28.05 -3.80
CA ALA A 246 15.31 26.70 -3.65
C ALA A 246 16.45 25.71 -3.40
N GLU A 247 16.19 24.72 -2.56
CA GLU A 247 17.11 23.61 -2.32
C GLU A 247 16.37 22.28 -2.48
N SER A 248 17.11 21.26 -2.92
CA SER A 248 16.62 19.88 -2.83
C SER A 248 16.42 19.55 -1.36
N GLY A 249 15.21 19.13 -1.02
CA GLY A 249 14.89 18.60 0.29
C GLY A 249 15.03 17.08 0.29
N GLY A 250 14.86 16.55 1.48
CA GLY A 250 14.72 15.14 1.75
C GLY A 250 14.30 14.98 3.20
N ARG A 251 13.75 13.82 3.49
CA ARG A 251 13.35 13.40 4.84
C ARG A 251 14.40 13.77 5.92
N ASP A 252 15.69 13.51 5.64
CA ASP A 252 16.82 13.88 6.51
C ASP A 252 17.03 15.39 6.67
N CYS A 253 16.82 16.17 5.60
CA CYS A 253 16.93 17.62 5.67
C CYS A 253 15.91 18.19 6.65
N LEU A 254 14.66 17.70 6.61
CA LEU A 254 13.63 18.12 7.56
C LEU A 254 13.98 17.73 9.00
N ALA A 255 14.48 16.51 9.21
CA ALA A 255 14.95 16.05 10.52
C ALA A 255 16.11 16.92 11.06
N GLN A 256 17.08 17.25 10.21
CA GLN A 256 18.21 18.11 10.57
C GLN A 256 17.75 19.55 10.85
N MET A 257 16.80 20.08 10.09
CA MET A 257 16.22 21.41 10.32
C MET A 257 15.62 21.51 11.73
N LEU A 258 14.82 20.52 12.14
CA LEU A 258 14.24 20.46 13.48
C LEU A 258 15.30 20.49 14.59
N GLN A 259 16.39 19.75 14.41
CA GLN A 259 17.52 19.75 15.36
C GLN A 259 18.32 21.05 15.34
N SER A 260 18.25 21.81 14.25
CA SER A 260 19.04 23.02 14.03
C SER A 260 18.32 24.30 14.44
N GLY A 261 17.19 24.22 15.15
CA GLY A 261 16.44 25.39 15.63
C GLY A 261 15.40 25.92 14.65
N TRP A 262 15.00 25.12 13.66
CA TRP A 262 13.81 25.41 12.85
C TRP A 262 12.56 24.90 13.55
N ARG A 263 11.53 25.73 13.56
CA ARG A 263 10.16 25.36 13.89
C ARG A 263 9.38 25.14 12.61
N VAL A 264 8.67 24.02 12.53
CA VAL A 264 7.86 23.65 11.37
C VAL A 264 6.40 23.48 11.76
N GLU A 265 5.49 23.74 10.83
CA GLU A 265 4.07 23.49 10.99
C GLU A 265 3.43 23.13 9.64
N VAL A 266 2.46 22.21 9.64
CA VAL A 266 1.72 21.87 8.43
C VAL A 266 0.85 23.06 8.05
N ALA A 267 1.05 23.59 6.84
CA ALA A 267 0.33 24.76 6.34
C ALA A 267 -0.81 24.38 5.40
N ALA A 268 -0.64 23.31 4.62
CA ALA A 268 -1.67 22.79 3.74
C ALA A 268 -1.49 21.29 3.49
N ARG A 269 -2.61 20.60 3.26
CA ARG A 269 -2.67 19.21 2.83
C ARG A 269 -3.53 19.12 1.56
N SER A 270 -3.20 18.22 0.66
CA SER A 270 -3.99 17.94 -0.54
C SER A 270 -4.31 16.46 -0.66
N GLY A 271 -5.33 16.15 -1.47
CA GLY A 271 -5.71 14.78 -1.82
C GLY A 271 -6.06 13.92 -0.61
N ARG A 272 -5.40 12.77 -0.50
CA ARG A 272 -5.60 11.79 0.57
C ARG A 272 -5.07 12.28 1.93
N PHE A 273 -4.08 13.18 1.97
CA PHE A 273 -3.62 13.79 3.22
C PHE A 273 -4.67 14.72 3.84
N GLU A 274 -5.44 15.44 3.01
CA GLU A 274 -6.56 16.25 3.52
C GLU A 274 -7.72 15.35 3.97
N LYS A 275 -8.03 14.29 3.21
CA LYS A 275 -9.06 13.31 3.60
C LYS A 275 -8.73 12.59 4.91
N SER A 276 -7.45 12.39 5.22
CA SER A 276 -7.01 11.71 6.45
C SER A 276 -6.96 12.61 7.68
N LYS A 277 -7.27 13.91 7.58
CA LYS A 277 -7.19 14.88 8.68
C LYS A 277 -8.03 14.52 9.92
N GLY A 278 -9.10 13.75 9.75
CA GLY A 278 -9.92 13.24 10.87
C GLY A 278 -9.29 12.06 11.62
N ILE A 279 -8.19 11.49 11.11
CA ILE A 279 -7.51 10.31 11.65
C ILE A 279 -6.05 10.63 11.99
N LEU A 280 -5.34 11.32 11.10
CA LEU A 280 -3.94 11.71 11.23
C LEU A 280 -3.82 13.21 11.53
N THR A 281 -3.32 13.54 12.72
CA THR A 281 -3.05 14.93 13.11
C THR A 281 -1.85 15.51 12.36
N ASP A 282 -1.62 16.82 12.47
CA ASP A 282 -0.45 17.47 11.85
C ASP A 282 0.86 16.98 12.49
N ASP A 283 0.83 16.70 13.80
CA ASP A 283 1.98 16.15 14.52
C ASP A 283 2.26 14.71 14.06
N ASP A 284 1.24 13.86 13.91
CA ASP A 284 1.42 12.48 13.40
C ASP A 284 2.05 12.50 11.99
N LEU A 285 1.65 13.46 11.15
CA LEU A 285 2.17 13.62 9.80
C LEU A 285 3.63 14.09 9.79
N LEU A 286 3.97 15.05 10.64
CA LEU A 286 5.35 15.53 10.80
C LEU A 286 6.26 14.46 11.41
N ASP A 287 5.77 13.72 12.40
CA ASP A 287 6.49 12.59 12.98
C ASP A 287 6.71 11.50 11.95
N SER A 288 5.69 11.15 11.15
CA SER A 288 5.83 10.22 10.04
C SER A 288 6.78 10.72 8.96
N LEU A 289 7.04 12.03 8.89
CA LEU A 289 7.96 12.69 7.98
C LEU A 289 9.40 12.86 8.51
N VAL A 290 9.66 12.45 9.75
CA VAL A 290 10.97 12.62 10.40
C VAL A 290 11.46 11.29 10.99
N ASN A 291 10.56 10.54 11.62
CA ASN A 291 10.80 9.27 12.25
C ASN A 291 10.32 8.16 11.31
N PHE A 292 11.21 7.70 10.45
CA PHE A 292 10.87 6.73 9.40
C PHE A 292 11.16 5.28 9.78
N ASP A 293 10.38 4.39 9.16
CA ASP A 293 10.58 2.95 9.00
C ASP A 293 10.91 2.59 7.52
N ASP A 294 11.57 3.49 6.79
CA ASP A 294 11.62 3.42 5.33
C ASP A 294 13.03 3.52 4.73
N ALA A 295 13.23 2.75 3.67
CA ALA A 295 14.49 2.56 2.97
C ALA A 295 14.46 3.25 1.60
N SER A 296 15.44 4.11 1.33
CA SER A 296 15.80 4.47 -0.05
C SER A 296 16.75 3.42 -0.63
N GLN A 297 17.21 3.54 -1.89
CA GLN A 297 18.24 2.62 -2.42
C GLN A 297 19.63 2.81 -1.77
N PHE A 298 19.88 3.97 -1.15
CA PHE A 298 21.20 4.37 -0.65
C PHE A 298 21.27 4.52 0.86
N TRP A 299 20.13 4.59 1.53
CA TRP A 299 20.04 4.92 2.94
C TRP A 299 18.77 4.35 3.59
N MET A 300 18.91 3.84 4.80
CA MET A 300 17.83 3.38 5.68
C MET A 300 17.99 4.08 7.03
N CYS A 301 16.91 4.66 7.54
CA CYS A 301 16.70 4.77 8.97
C CYS A 301 15.35 4.15 9.26
N ALA A 302 15.35 3.04 9.97
CA ALA A 302 14.13 2.29 10.23
C ALA A 302 14.18 1.60 11.57
N GLN A 303 13.02 1.52 12.20
CA GLN A 303 12.76 0.66 13.34
C GLN A 303 11.96 -0.56 12.89
N ALA A 304 12.16 -1.67 13.59
CA ALA A 304 11.36 -2.86 13.37
C ALA A 304 11.37 -3.74 14.60
N THR A 305 10.42 -4.66 14.64
CA THR A 305 10.36 -5.71 15.65
C THR A 305 10.10 -7.06 14.98
N PRO A 306 10.75 -8.14 15.43
CA PRO A 306 10.44 -9.49 14.94
C PRO A 306 9.00 -9.93 15.23
N ARG A 307 8.30 -9.24 16.16
CA ARG A 307 6.92 -9.53 16.55
C ARG A 307 5.94 -9.45 15.38
N PHE A 308 6.16 -8.54 14.43
CA PHE A 308 5.26 -8.30 13.31
C PHE A 308 5.86 -8.83 12.00
N ASP A 309 5.55 -10.08 11.66
CA ASP A 309 6.19 -10.82 10.55
C ASP A 309 6.24 -10.06 9.21
N GLU A 310 5.16 -9.38 8.82
CA GLU A 310 5.12 -8.64 7.56
C GLU A 310 6.05 -7.41 7.58
N GLN A 311 5.96 -6.59 8.63
CA GLN A 311 6.84 -5.43 8.83
C GLN A 311 8.31 -5.88 8.94
N TRP A 312 8.58 -6.98 9.63
CA TRP A 312 9.91 -7.55 9.78
C TRP A 312 10.48 -8.05 8.45
N THR A 313 9.66 -8.73 7.65
CA THR A 313 10.06 -9.22 6.32
C THR A 313 10.35 -8.07 5.37
N GLU A 314 9.49 -7.05 5.37
CA GLU A 314 9.69 -5.84 4.57
C GLU A 314 10.95 -5.06 4.98
N PHE A 315 11.13 -4.83 6.28
CA PHE A 315 12.35 -4.24 6.84
C PHE A 315 13.61 -4.98 6.37
N ARG A 316 13.60 -6.32 6.42
CA ARG A 316 14.73 -7.14 5.97
C ARG A 316 14.97 -7.00 4.47
N ARG A 317 13.91 -7.02 3.65
CA ARG A 317 13.99 -6.84 2.19
C ARG A 317 14.58 -5.47 1.84
N HIS A 318 14.14 -4.43 2.53
CA HIS A 318 14.60 -3.06 2.38
C HIS A 318 16.08 -2.90 2.75
N LEU A 319 16.50 -3.45 3.90
CA LEU A 319 17.91 -3.44 4.30
C LEU A 319 18.80 -4.23 3.33
N ASP A 320 18.30 -5.37 2.85
CA ASP A 320 19.00 -6.21 1.88
C ASP A 320 19.20 -5.50 0.53
N ALA A 321 18.20 -4.76 0.07
CA ALA A 321 18.27 -3.93 -1.13
C ALA A 321 19.29 -2.79 -0.97
N ILE A 322 19.33 -2.12 0.18
CA ILE A 322 20.32 -1.07 0.46
C ILE A 322 21.73 -1.63 0.52
N LEU A 323 21.92 -2.83 1.05
CA LEU A 323 23.23 -3.48 1.12
C LEU A 323 23.62 -4.18 -0.19
N ALA A 324 22.86 -3.99 -1.27
CA ALA A 324 23.22 -4.47 -2.59
C ALA A 324 24.61 -3.93 -3.00
N GLY A 325 25.46 -4.80 -3.53
CA GLY A 325 26.87 -4.49 -3.83
C GLY A 325 27.84 -4.70 -2.66
N ASN A 326 27.37 -4.95 -1.43
CA ASN A 326 28.23 -5.22 -0.27
C ASN A 326 27.94 -6.59 0.38
N ALA A 327 28.50 -7.65 -0.21
CA ALA A 327 28.24 -9.03 0.21
C ALA A 327 28.60 -9.32 1.68
N LEU A 328 29.63 -8.64 2.22
CA LEU A 328 30.05 -8.81 3.60
C LEU A 328 28.99 -8.28 4.57
N TRP A 329 28.58 -7.02 4.41
CA TRP A 329 27.59 -6.40 5.29
C TRP A 329 26.21 -6.99 5.14
N ARG A 330 25.82 -7.39 3.91
CA ARG A 330 24.59 -8.14 3.66
C ARG A 330 24.53 -9.43 4.50
N GLY A 331 25.63 -10.19 4.52
CA GLY A 331 25.74 -11.40 5.34
C GLY A 331 25.74 -11.16 6.85
N VAL A 332 26.43 -10.10 7.31
CA VAL A 332 26.48 -9.73 8.73
C VAL A 332 25.11 -9.25 9.22
N ALA A 333 24.46 -8.35 8.48
CA ALA A 333 23.15 -7.81 8.83
C ALA A 333 22.09 -8.93 8.91
N ALA A 334 22.03 -9.81 7.90
CA ALA A 334 21.10 -10.93 7.90
C ALA A 334 21.27 -11.82 9.14
N ARG A 335 22.51 -12.21 9.48
CA ARG A 335 22.80 -13.05 10.65
C ARG A 335 22.47 -12.37 11.97
N LEU A 336 22.77 -11.07 12.11
CA LEU A 336 22.42 -10.31 13.31
C LEU A 336 20.90 -10.24 13.51
N LEU A 337 20.15 -9.99 12.45
CA LEU A 337 18.69 -9.96 12.53
C LEU A 337 18.11 -11.35 12.84
N ASP A 338 18.69 -12.43 12.31
CA ASP A 338 18.30 -13.81 12.65
C ASP A 338 18.57 -14.12 14.13
N GLU A 339 19.73 -13.71 14.65
CA GLU A 339 20.10 -13.92 16.04
C GLU A 339 19.20 -13.13 17.00
N ILE A 340 18.89 -11.87 16.68
CA ILE A 340 17.99 -11.04 17.50
C ILE A 340 16.59 -11.64 17.52
N ALA A 341 16.03 -12.01 16.36
CA ALA A 341 14.70 -12.62 16.27
C ALA A 341 14.61 -13.94 17.04
N ALA A 342 15.67 -14.75 17.03
CA ALA A 342 15.73 -16.00 17.77
C ALA A 342 15.87 -15.79 19.30
N ARG A 343 16.58 -14.74 19.72
CA ARG A 343 16.85 -14.45 21.14
C ARG A 343 15.69 -13.72 21.81
N ASP A 344 15.09 -12.76 21.12
CA ASP A 344 14.03 -11.88 21.63
C ASP A 344 13.05 -11.50 20.50
N PRO A 345 11.94 -12.25 20.37
CA PRO A 345 10.91 -11.97 19.37
C PRO A 345 10.22 -10.61 19.54
N GLU A 346 10.30 -9.99 20.72
CA GLU A 346 9.67 -8.69 21.01
C GLU A 346 10.67 -7.52 20.94
N ALA A 347 11.91 -7.79 20.53
CA ALA A 347 12.96 -6.79 20.45
C ALA A 347 12.54 -5.61 19.57
N LYS A 348 12.88 -4.39 20.02
CA LYS A 348 12.80 -3.18 19.20
C LYS A 348 14.17 -2.87 18.64
N ILE A 349 14.27 -2.88 17.33
CA ILE A 349 15.52 -2.73 16.60
C ILE A 349 15.46 -1.40 15.88
N SER A 350 16.57 -0.67 15.86
CA SER A 350 16.75 0.52 15.05
C SER A 350 18.01 0.36 14.21
N VAL A 351 17.89 0.55 12.90
CA VAL A 351 18.99 0.46 11.94
C VAL A 351 19.12 1.78 11.22
N ASN A 352 20.35 2.30 11.20
CA ASN A 352 20.74 3.45 10.39
C ASN A 352 21.90 3.04 9.48
N VAL A 353 21.63 2.93 8.18
CA VAL A 353 22.57 2.41 7.17
C VAL A 353 22.65 3.39 6.02
N TYR A 354 23.88 3.68 5.59
CA TYR A 354 24.18 4.54 4.46
C TYR A 354 25.14 3.81 3.52
N ASN A 355 24.70 3.53 2.29
CA ASN A 355 25.48 2.86 1.26
C ASN A 355 25.95 3.85 0.18
N LEU A 356 27.24 4.19 0.24
CA LEU A 356 27.94 5.03 -0.74
C LEU A 356 28.31 4.31 -2.05
N ALA A 357 28.09 2.99 -2.15
CA ALA A 357 28.63 2.18 -3.22
C ALA A 357 28.11 2.56 -4.60
N ASP A 358 26.92 3.13 -4.73
CA ASP A 358 26.40 3.53 -6.05
C ASP A 358 26.95 4.90 -6.50
N THR A 359 27.23 5.83 -5.58
CA THR A 359 27.96 7.06 -5.95
C THR A 359 29.37 6.73 -6.44
N ALA A 360 30.02 5.77 -5.79
CA ALA A 360 31.32 5.26 -6.23
C ALA A 360 31.24 4.43 -7.51
N GLN A 361 30.19 3.62 -7.75
CA GLN A 361 29.99 2.89 -9.01
C GLN A 361 29.64 3.82 -10.18
N MET A 362 28.85 4.87 -9.95
CA MET A 362 28.56 5.91 -10.94
C MET A 362 29.84 6.69 -11.31
N LEU A 363 30.73 6.94 -10.34
CA LEU A 363 32.05 7.55 -10.55
C LEU A 363 33.09 6.57 -11.13
N ASP A 364 33.05 5.28 -10.79
CA ASP A 364 33.93 4.21 -11.32
C ASP A 364 33.52 3.82 -12.75
N GLY A 365 32.24 3.93 -13.09
CA GLY A 365 31.75 3.88 -14.47
C GLY A 365 32.30 5.01 -15.34
N LEU A 366 32.68 6.15 -14.75
CA LEU A 366 33.41 7.24 -15.40
C LEU A 366 34.93 7.03 -15.40
N VAL A 367 35.50 6.32 -14.42
CA VAL A 367 36.95 6.19 -14.22
C VAL A 367 37.28 4.80 -13.68
N ARG A 368 37.71 3.88 -14.55
CA ARG A 368 38.03 2.48 -14.19
C ARG A 368 39.01 2.33 -13.00
N ASN A 369 38.65 1.40 -12.10
CA ASN A 369 39.45 0.56 -11.17
C ASN A 369 39.61 1.06 -9.70
N PRO A 370 39.66 0.14 -8.72
CA PRO A 370 38.92 0.29 -7.46
C PRO A 370 39.77 0.83 -6.32
N MET A 371 39.15 1.63 -5.46
CA MET A 371 39.58 1.80 -4.07
C MET A 371 38.44 1.49 -3.11
N HIS A 372 38.82 0.80 -2.03
CA HIS A 372 38.00 0.55 -0.86
C HIS A 372 37.45 1.85 -0.26
N SER A 373 36.13 1.96 -0.12
CA SER A 373 35.49 3.02 0.66
C SER A 373 34.92 2.44 1.96
N GLY A 374 35.15 3.15 3.07
CA GLY A 374 34.70 2.78 4.41
C GLY A 374 33.25 3.22 4.69
N HIS A 375 32.63 2.58 5.68
CA HIS A 375 31.27 2.91 6.15
C HIS A 375 31.23 3.02 7.67
N LEU A 376 30.32 3.85 8.17
CA LEU A 376 29.99 3.98 9.59
C LEU A 376 28.60 3.35 9.80
N ILE A 377 28.52 2.27 10.59
CA ILE A 377 27.25 1.65 10.99
C ILE A 377 27.13 1.78 12.51
N ARG A 378 25.98 2.26 12.99
CA ARG A 378 25.64 2.28 14.42
C ARG A 378 24.40 1.44 14.65
N PHE A 379 24.55 0.41 15.49
CA PHE A 379 23.43 -0.31 16.08
C PHE A 379 23.16 0.26 17.47
N GLY A 380 21.90 0.57 17.75
CA GLY A 380 21.43 0.92 19.09
C GLY A 380 20.34 -0.05 19.53
N SER A 381 20.50 -0.64 20.71
CA SER A 381 19.44 -1.38 21.40
C SER A 381 18.95 -0.53 22.57
N GLY A 382 17.67 -0.14 22.56
CA GLY A 382 17.01 0.37 23.76
C GLY A 382 16.42 -0.80 24.55
N HIS A 383 16.68 -0.85 25.86
CA HIS A 383 15.99 -1.75 26.79
C HIS A 383 14.62 -1.22 27.18
#